data_AF-A0A848IQ86-F1
#
_entry.id   AF-A0A848IQ86-F1
#
_cell.length_a   1.000
_cell.length_b   1.000
_cell.length_c   1.000
_cell.angle_alpha   90.00
_cell.angle_beta   90.00
_cell.angle_gamma   90.00
#
_symmetry.space_group_name_H-M   'P 1'
#
loop_
_entity.id
_entity.type
_entity.pdbx_description
1 polymer ?
#
loop_
_entity_poly.entity_id
_entity_poly.type
_entity_poly.pdbx_seq_one_letter_code
_entity_poly.pdbx_strand_id
1 'polypeptide(L)'
;MKIVINREVGAFNLSDEAAHRYLRMSGRDGMDSESSATLSRQFAHQYARRSDPVLVEVVEKMGPSASGDDACLEVVDVPATGWRLLDVCGIECVVSDAGAQSVSTSQTR
;
A
#
# COMPACT_ATOMS: atom_id res chain seq x y z
N MET A 1 -0.39 -4.99 11.93
CA MET A 1 -0.42 -5.63 10.59
C MET A 1 0.35 -4.75 9.63
N LYS A 2 0.76 -5.26 8.47
CA LYS A 2 1.49 -4.47 7.47
C LYS A 2 0.62 -4.19 6.27
N ILE A 3 0.82 -3.03 5.66
CA ILE A 3 0.20 -2.66 4.38
C ILE A 3 1.22 -1.98 3.48
N VAL A 4 0.97 -2.01 2.17
CA VAL A 4 1.75 -1.24 1.19
C VAL A 4 1.03 0.06 0.84
N ILE A 5 1.76 1.16 0.88
CA ILE A 5 1.30 2.51 0.52
C ILE A 5 2.20 3.12 -0.56
N ASN A 6 1.69 4.11 -1.28
CA ASN A 6 2.45 4.93 -2.21
C ASN A 6 2.88 6.25 -1.56
N ARG A 7 4.14 6.65 -1.76
CA ARG A 7 4.72 7.90 -1.23
C ARG A 7 5.04 8.94 -2.30
N GLU A 8 4.67 8.68 -3.55
CA GLU A 8 4.95 9.56 -4.68
C GLU A 8 3.65 10.10 -5.30
N VAL A 9 3.74 11.26 -5.95
CA VAL A 9 2.63 11.77 -6.77
C VAL A 9 2.37 10.81 -7.93
N GLY A 10 1.15 10.34 -8.08
CA GLY A 10 0.80 9.41 -9.15
C GLY A 10 -0.17 8.32 -8.70
N ALA A 11 0.11 7.09 -9.09
CA ALA A 11 -0.75 5.95 -8.80
C ALA A 11 0.04 4.84 -8.10
N PHE A 12 -0.66 3.99 -7.35
CA PHE A 12 -0.06 2.76 -6.84
C PHE A 12 0.37 1.86 -8.01
N ASN A 13 1.68 1.73 -8.22
CA ASN A 13 2.22 1.03 -9.38
C ASN A 13 3.38 0.10 -9.00
N LEU A 14 3.25 -1.18 -9.32
CA LEU A 14 4.33 -2.17 -9.22
C LEU A 14 5.21 -2.11 -10.46
N SER A 15 6.52 -2.33 -10.28
CA SER A 15 7.41 -2.63 -11.41
C SER A 15 7.05 -3.99 -12.03
N ASP A 16 7.41 -4.20 -13.28
CA ASP A 16 7.20 -5.49 -13.97
C ASP A 16 7.84 -6.66 -13.21
N GLU A 17 9.05 -6.45 -12.66
CA GLU A 17 9.73 -7.45 -11.85
C GLU A 17 9.00 -7.75 -10.54
N ALA A 18 8.44 -6.72 -9.87
CA ALA A 18 7.66 -6.92 -8.66
C ALA A 18 6.34 -7.65 -8.92
N ALA A 19 5.67 -7.30 -10.03
CA ALA A 19 4.47 -7.98 -10.49
C ALA A 19 4.74 -9.46 -10.78
N HIS A 20 5.81 -9.79 -11.51
CA HIS A 20 6.19 -11.19 -11.76
C HIS A 20 6.49 -11.97 -10.48
N ARG A 21 7.19 -11.36 -9.52
CA ARG A 21 7.45 -12.01 -8.23
C ARG A 21 6.17 -12.23 -7.44
N TYR A 22 5.28 -11.25 -7.40
CA TYR A 22 3.97 -11.40 -6.77
C TYR A 22 3.17 -12.55 -7.38
N LEU A 23 3.10 -12.63 -8.72
CA LEU A 23 2.37 -13.70 -9.43
C LEU A 23 2.97 -15.09 -9.13
N ARG A 24 4.30 -15.20 -9.15
CA ARG A 24 4.99 -16.45 -8.82
C ARG A 24 4.72 -16.89 -7.38
N MET A 25 4.85 -15.97 -6.43
CA MET A 25 4.68 -16.29 -5.00
C MET A 25 3.21 -16.51 -4.61
N SER A 26 2.27 -15.89 -5.32
CA SER A 26 0.83 -16.10 -5.12
C SER A 26 0.28 -17.33 -5.84
N GLY A 27 1.11 -18.06 -6.61
CA GLY A 27 0.69 -19.22 -7.40
C GLY A 27 -0.17 -18.88 -8.62
N ARG A 28 -0.10 -17.64 -9.12
CA ARG A 28 -0.87 -17.12 -10.26
C ARG A 28 -0.05 -16.97 -11.55
N ASP A 29 1.18 -17.49 -11.57
CA ASP A 29 2.17 -17.28 -12.63
C ASP A 29 1.77 -17.84 -14.01
N GLY A 30 0.76 -18.72 -14.07
CA GLY A 30 0.21 -19.28 -15.31
C GLY A 30 -1.08 -18.63 -15.83
N MET A 31 -1.52 -17.51 -15.25
CA MET A 31 -2.66 -16.76 -15.78
C MET A 31 -2.15 -15.70 -16.78
N ASP A 32 -2.25 -15.99 -18.08
CA ASP A 32 -1.82 -15.11 -19.20
C ASP A 32 -2.46 -13.70 -19.21
N SER A 33 -3.38 -13.41 -18.28
CA SER A 33 -4.14 -12.16 -18.24
C SER A 33 -3.66 -11.15 -17.19
N GLU A 34 -2.80 -11.55 -16.25
CA GLU A 34 -2.39 -10.68 -15.13
C GLU A 34 -1.04 -10.01 -15.44
N SER A 35 -1.10 -8.75 -15.86
CA SER A 35 0.08 -7.89 -16.08
C SER A 35 0.39 -7.03 -14.84
N SER A 36 1.57 -6.40 -14.81
CA SER A 36 1.89 -5.34 -13.84
C SER A 36 0.79 -4.26 -13.82
N ALA A 37 0.36 -3.77 -14.98
CA ALA A 37 -0.70 -2.78 -15.08
C ALA A 37 -2.05 -3.27 -14.51
N THR A 38 -2.40 -4.54 -14.71
CA THR A 38 -3.62 -5.14 -14.16
C THR A 38 -3.56 -5.19 -12.63
N LEU A 39 -2.45 -5.70 -12.09
CA LEU A 39 -2.22 -5.79 -10.64
C LEU A 39 -2.18 -4.42 -9.99
N SER A 40 -1.42 -3.48 -10.55
CA SER A 40 -1.34 -2.09 -10.10
C SER A 40 -2.73 -1.46 -10.01
N ARG A 41 -3.55 -1.61 -11.05
CA ARG A 41 -4.94 -1.12 -11.04
C ARG A 41 -5.78 -1.80 -9.96
N GLN A 42 -5.62 -3.10 -9.77
CA GLN A 42 -6.37 -3.82 -8.76
C GLN A 42 -5.99 -3.38 -7.34
N PHE A 43 -4.70 -3.22 -7.05
CA PHE A 43 -4.23 -2.71 -5.77
C PHE A 43 -4.62 -1.25 -5.57
N ALA A 44 -4.55 -0.41 -6.61
CA ALA A 44 -4.97 0.98 -6.56
C ALA A 44 -6.43 1.12 -6.09
N HIS A 45 -7.35 0.30 -6.62
CA HIS A 45 -8.77 0.39 -6.29
C HIS A 45 -9.21 -0.47 -5.10
N GLN A 46 -8.46 -1.51 -4.74
CA GLN A 46 -8.83 -2.46 -3.69
C GLN A 46 -7.84 -2.40 -2.54
N TYR A 47 -7.93 -1.35 -1.72
CA TYR A 47 -7.07 -1.13 -0.55
C TYR A 47 -6.99 -2.34 0.39
N ALA A 48 -8.08 -3.10 0.54
CA ALA A 48 -8.10 -4.32 1.36
C ALA A 48 -7.11 -5.41 0.89
N ARG A 49 -6.66 -5.36 -0.37
CA ARG A 49 -5.66 -6.29 -0.92
C ARG A 49 -4.23 -5.82 -0.70
N ARG A 50 -4.00 -4.59 -0.23
CA ARG A 50 -2.65 -4.06 0.00
C ARG A 50 -2.01 -4.57 1.30
N SER A 51 -2.75 -5.32 2.10
CA SER A 51 -2.27 -6.12 3.22
C SER A 51 -2.00 -7.58 2.84
N ASP A 52 -2.12 -7.96 1.55
CA ASP A 52 -1.77 -9.29 1.06
C ASP A 52 -0.33 -9.62 1.49
N PRO A 53 -0.11 -10.71 2.26
CA PRO A 53 1.22 -11.05 2.76
C PRO A 53 2.27 -11.22 1.65
N VAL A 54 1.86 -11.71 0.47
CA VAL A 54 2.76 -11.88 -0.67
C VAL A 54 3.17 -10.52 -1.23
N LEU A 55 2.23 -9.58 -1.34
CA LEU A 55 2.54 -8.21 -1.79
C LEU A 55 3.50 -7.52 -0.82
N VAL A 56 3.19 -7.61 0.48
CA VAL A 56 4.05 -7.05 1.54
C VAL A 56 5.46 -7.63 1.43
N GLU A 57 5.59 -8.95 1.34
CA GLU A 57 6.89 -9.62 1.26
C GLU A 57 7.69 -9.20 0.00
N VAL A 58 7.02 -9.06 -1.14
CA VAL A 58 7.66 -8.59 -2.38
C VAL A 58 8.22 -7.19 -2.22
N VAL A 59 7.41 -6.25 -1.71
CA VAL A 59 7.83 -4.85 -1.56
C VAL A 59 8.92 -4.71 -0.50
N GLU A 60 8.83 -5.42 0.63
CA GLU A 60 9.89 -5.39 1.64
C GLU A 60 11.24 -5.90 1.12
N LYS A 61 11.23 -7.00 0.33
CA LYS A 61 12.48 -7.58 -0.20
C LYS A 61 13.09 -6.77 -1.33
N MET A 62 12.26 -6.16 -2.17
CA MET A 62 12.72 -5.39 -3.34
C MET A 62 13.02 -3.93 -3.01
N GLY A 63 12.43 -3.40 -1.94
CA GLY A 63 12.56 -1.99 -1.57
C GLY A 63 12.17 -1.08 -2.73
N PRO A 64 12.95 -0.02 -3.03
CA PRO A 64 12.63 0.94 -4.09
C PRO A 64 12.41 0.31 -5.47
N SER A 65 13.08 -0.80 -5.78
CA SER A 65 12.94 -1.50 -7.08
C SER A 65 11.57 -2.17 -7.27
N ALA A 66 10.75 -2.25 -6.22
CA ALA A 66 9.38 -2.72 -6.31
C ALA A 66 8.46 -1.73 -7.04
N SER A 67 8.83 -0.45 -7.06
CA SER A 67 7.99 0.62 -7.58
C SER A 67 8.08 0.69 -9.10
N GLY A 68 6.93 0.77 -9.76
CA GLY A 68 6.83 1.11 -11.17
C GLY A 68 6.96 2.61 -11.39
N ASP A 69 6.71 3.05 -12.62
CA ASP A 69 6.73 4.48 -12.97
C ASP A 69 5.73 5.27 -12.11
N ASP A 70 6.15 6.48 -11.72
CA ASP A 70 5.39 7.44 -10.91
C ASP A 70 4.84 6.85 -9.58
N ALA A 71 5.63 5.98 -8.94
CA ALA A 71 5.33 5.38 -7.65
C ALA A 71 6.56 5.29 -6.74
N CYS A 72 6.31 5.32 -5.43
CA CYS A 72 7.29 5.01 -4.40
C CYS A 72 6.60 4.14 -3.34
N LEU A 73 6.69 2.83 -3.50
CA LEU A 73 6.00 1.88 -2.65
C LEU A 73 6.75 1.63 -1.35
N GLU A 74 6.03 1.74 -0.23
CA GLU A 74 6.57 1.53 1.12
C GLU A 74 5.66 0.58 1.91
N VAL A 75 6.27 -0.29 2.71
CA VAL A 75 5.56 -1.10 3.70
C VAL A 75 5.54 -0.39 5.05
N VAL A 76 4.35 -0.24 5.63
CA VAL A 76 4.17 0.39 6.94
C VAL A 76 3.40 -0.50 7.90
N ASP A 77 3.74 -0.42 9.19
CA ASP A 77 3.01 -1.06 10.27
C ASP A 77 1.78 -0.23 10.66
N VAL A 78 0.62 -0.89 10.76
CA VAL A 78 -0.65 -0.28 11.16
C VAL A 78 -1.35 -1.13 12.24
N PRO A 79 -2.17 -0.52 13.12
CA PRO A 79 -2.98 -1.28 14.05
C PRO A 79 -4.02 -2.14 13.30
N ALA A 80 -4.59 -3.13 13.97
CA ALA A 80 -5.60 -4.00 13.34
C ALA A 80 -6.86 -3.22 12.91
N THR A 81 -7.24 -2.19 13.67
CA THR A 81 -8.39 -1.31 13.42
C THR A 81 -8.09 0.11 13.91
N GLY A 82 -8.99 1.07 13.66
CA GLY A 82 -8.89 2.44 14.17
C GLY A 82 -7.92 3.33 13.40
N TRP A 83 -7.79 3.10 12.10
CA TRP A 83 -7.00 3.91 11.19
C TRP A 83 -7.69 3.99 9.84
N ARG A 84 -7.31 5.01 9.06
CA ARG A 84 -7.72 5.19 7.67
C ARG A 84 -6.53 5.59 6.81
N LEU A 85 -6.64 5.31 5.52
CA LEU A 85 -5.68 5.81 4.53
C LEU A 85 -6.18 7.15 4.00
N LEU A 86 -5.34 8.18 4.09
CA LEU A 86 -5.53 9.44 3.41
C LEU A 86 -4.72 9.40 2.11
N ASP A 87 -5.35 9.76 1.00
CA ASP A 87 -4.73 9.90 -0.31
C ASP A 87 -4.85 11.36 -0.76
N VAL A 88 -3.70 11.96 -1.08
CA VAL A 88 -3.61 13.30 -1.68
C VAL A 88 -2.73 13.21 -2.92
N CYS A 89 -3.37 13.19 -4.10
CA CYS A 89 -2.69 13.10 -5.40
C CYS A 89 -1.79 11.86 -5.55
N GLY A 90 -2.17 10.74 -4.94
CA GLY A 90 -1.41 9.49 -4.97
C GLY A 90 -0.44 9.32 -3.80
N ILE A 91 -0.14 10.38 -3.06
CA ILE A 91 0.64 10.29 -1.83
C ILE A 91 -0.29 9.82 -0.72
N GLU A 92 0.06 8.69 -0.13
CA GLU A 92 -0.77 8.01 0.85
C GLU A 92 -0.15 8.07 2.26
N CYS A 93 -1.02 8.27 3.25
CA CYS A 93 -0.65 8.34 4.66
C CYS A 93 -1.65 7.57 5.51
N VAL A 94 -1.14 6.75 6.42
CA VAL A 94 -1.96 6.12 7.45
C VAL A 94 -2.21 7.12 8.57
N VAL A 95 -3.47 7.37 8.89
CA VAL A 95 -3.89 8.28 9.95
C VAL A 95 -4.73 7.50 10.96
N SER A 96 -4.39 7.60 12.24
CA SER A 96 -5.20 7.02 13.32
C SER A 96 -6.51 7.77 13.48
N ASP A 97 -7.60 7.04 13.71
CA ASP A 97 -8.92 7.64 13.92
C ASP A 97 -9.03 8.38 15.26
N ALA A 98 -8.13 8.09 16.20
CA ALA A 98 -8.03 8.77 17.49
C ALA A 98 -7.70 10.28 17.38
N GLY A 99 -7.28 10.77 16.21
CA GLY A 99 -6.96 12.18 15.97
C GLY A 99 -8.17 13.14 15.92
N ALA A 100 -9.41 12.66 16.00
CA ALA A 100 -10.61 13.51 16.02
C ALA A 100 -11.17 13.79 17.43
N GLN A 101 -10.60 13.20 18.49
CA GLN A 101 -11.02 13.46 19.88
C GLN A 101 -9.80 13.57 20.81
N SER A 102 -9.23 14.77 20.93
CA SER A 102 -8.60 15.28 22.17
C SER A 102 -8.08 16.71 22.00
N VAL A 103 -9.00 17.68 21.96
CA VAL A 103 -8.73 19.01 22.53
C VAL A 103 -9.86 19.34 23.50
N SER A 104 -9.83 18.65 24.63
CA SER A 104 -10.59 18.93 25.85
C SER A 104 -9.76 18.19 26.92
N THR A 105 -9.07 18.81 27.87
CA THR A 105 -9.40 19.96 28.71
C THR A 105 -8.10 20.48 29.33
N SER A 106 -8.06 21.76 29.71
CA SER A 106 -7.52 22.18 31.00
C SER A 106 -8.11 23.55 31.32
N GLN A 107 -9.19 23.53 32.11
CA GLN A 107 -9.63 24.68 32.89
C GLN A 107 -8.50 25.05 33.84
N THR A 108 -8.01 26.29 33.74
CA THR A 108 -7.20 26.88 34.80
C THR A 108 -8.16 27.50 35.82
N ARG A 109 -8.00 27.06 37.07
CA ARG A 109 -8.66 27.55 38.29
C ARG A 109 -8.59 29.06 38.46
#